data_AF-A0A453STH8-F1
#
_entry.id   AF-A0A453STH8-F1
#
_cell.length_a   1.000
_cell.length_b   1.000
_cell.length_c   1.000
_cell.angle_alpha   90.00
_cell.angle_beta   90.00
_cell.angle_gamma   90.00
#
_symmetry.space_group_name_H-M   'P 1'
#
loop_
_entity.id
_entity.type
_entity.pdbx_description
1 polymer ?
#
loop_
_entity_poly.entity_id
_entity_poly.type
_entity_poly.pdbx_seq_one_letter_code
_entity_poly.pdbx_strand_id
1 'polypeptide(L)'
;ELIRRHFLLHGAARVRSLPAAEFCKQGFVLGKASEAGFGNEMYKILTAAALSVMLNRSLIIGQTRGLYPFGQYISYTDHSFTIGEIKHLWRKNRCAQTYGRDLNVRVDDFENPSETNVLCSDWSRWKDPIIWFDGTTDVVGIQFFLKNVHPEMKTAASTILGSLGMLHARPNTFGELMRVIISPSQVVQKAVQWASKGFSPDMVLHMRMMANSRPVRARTAAVSCIQKAIQISGLKGTPRVALISDTPSFVKEMKQEISEFAEVTYFDYKSFAKSFDLEMNGTDKPLEFRSRDWGSAPRCAAFVDFFLASSARHTVITGAHRRVGTTYAQLIAALAAANRHVHEPSGANFTFLSSIHSNLLVDGLSTQAGWGHAWSRYAGPLSCPRQAHQCALTPLLPHAWWDGRWRSPTARDVRRLLGYGVSLSDT
;
A
#
# COMPACT_ATOMS: atom_id res chain seq x y z
N GLU A 1 11.09 9.81 -11.43
CA GLU A 1 12.09 9.47 -12.47
C GLU A 1 12.86 8.18 -12.19
N LEU A 2 13.47 8.00 -11.01
CA LEU A 2 14.26 6.80 -10.66
C LEU A 2 13.54 5.47 -10.93
N ILE A 3 12.30 5.30 -10.44
CA ILE A 3 11.49 4.09 -10.66
C ILE A 3 11.22 3.86 -12.16
N ARG A 4 10.86 4.93 -12.89
CA ARG A 4 10.59 4.86 -14.34
C ARG A 4 11.83 4.40 -15.10
N ARG A 5 12.99 5.00 -14.83
CA ARG A 5 14.27 4.62 -15.44
C ARG A 5 14.64 3.17 -15.12
N HIS A 6 14.43 2.72 -13.89
CA HIS A 6 14.66 1.33 -13.52
C HIS A 6 13.84 0.37 -14.40
N PHE A 7 12.54 0.60 -14.54
CA PHE A 7 11.68 -0.26 -15.36
C PHE A 7 11.93 -0.16 -16.87
N LEU A 8 12.52 0.94 -17.36
CA LEU A 8 13.00 1.02 -18.75
C LEU A 8 14.23 0.13 -19.01
N LEU A 9 15.13 0.03 -18.02
CA LEU A 9 16.40 -0.70 -18.17
C LEU A 9 16.27 -2.17 -17.78
N HIS A 10 15.56 -2.46 -16.70
CA HIS A 10 15.43 -3.77 -16.07
C HIS A 10 14.03 -4.37 -16.20
N GLY A 11 13.08 -3.66 -16.83
CA GLY A 11 11.75 -4.18 -17.09
C GLY A 11 11.74 -5.28 -18.14
N ALA A 12 10.71 -6.13 -18.07
CA ALA A 12 10.65 -7.33 -18.87
C ALA A 12 10.66 -7.06 -20.39
N ALA A 13 10.02 -5.99 -20.86
CA ALA A 13 10.05 -5.57 -22.26
C ALA A 13 11.48 -5.48 -22.83
N ARG A 14 12.40 -4.82 -22.11
CA ARG A 14 13.82 -4.72 -22.53
C ARG A 14 14.56 -6.03 -22.32
N VAL A 15 14.43 -6.64 -21.15
CA VAL A 15 15.23 -7.81 -20.75
C VAL A 15 14.95 -9.04 -21.63
N ARG A 16 13.71 -9.19 -22.15
CA ARG A 16 13.35 -10.23 -23.14
C ARG A 16 14.19 -10.19 -24.42
N SER A 17 14.64 -8.98 -24.80
CA SER A 17 15.38 -8.75 -26.06
C SER A 17 16.89 -8.91 -25.93
N LEU A 18 17.41 -9.15 -24.72
CA LEU A 18 18.85 -9.25 -24.49
C LEU A 18 19.44 -10.51 -25.13
N PRO A 19 20.68 -10.45 -25.64
CA PRO A 19 21.44 -11.63 -26.03
C PRO A 19 21.59 -12.62 -24.86
N ALA A 20 21.74 -13.92 -25.17
CA ALA A 20 21.81 -14.97 -24.15
C ALA A 20 22.85 -14.69 -23.05
N ALA A 21 24.05 -14.21 -23.44
CA ALA A 21 25.12 -13.90 -22.48
C ALA A 21 24.77 -12.77 -21.49
N GLU A 22 23.94 -11.82 -21.90
CA GLU A 22 23.49 -10.72 -21.06
C GLU A 22 22.23 -11.09 -20.26
N PHE A 23 21.30 -11.81 -20.88
CA PHE A 23 20.11 -12.34 -20.22
C PHE A 23 20.48 -13.25 -19.05
N CYS A 24 21.41 -14.20 -19.26
CA CYS A 24 21.82 -15.14 -18.22
C CYS A 24 22.60 -14.46 -17.07
N LYS A 25 23.00 -13.19 -17.20
CA LYS A 25 23.57 -12.38 -16.11
C LYS A 25 22.51 -11.62 -15.32
N GLN A 26 21.26 -11.58 -15.77
CA GLN A 26 20.21 -10.83 -15.08
C GLN A 26 19.83 -11.47 -13.74
N GLY A 27 19.55 -10.63 -12.75
CA GLY A 27 18.96 -11.03 -11.48
C GLY A 27 17.50 -10.61 -11.41
N PHE A 28 16.73 -11.30 -10.58
CA PHE A 28 15.29 -11.11 -10.46
C PHE A 28 14.89 -11.03 -8.98
N VAL A 29 13.81 -10.29 -8.72
CA VAL A 29 13.15 -10.26 -7.41
C VAL A 29 11.71 -10.72 -7.56
N LEU A 30 11.32 -11.71 -6.77
CA LEU A 30 9.98 -12.30 -6.76
C LEU A 30 9.10 -11.63 -5.73
N GLY A 31 7.99 -11.04 -6.19
CA GLY A 31 6.86 -10.66 -5.36
C GLY A 31 5.74 -11.69 -5.51
N LYS A 32 5.41 -12.39 -4.42
CA LYS A 32 4.32 -13.36 -4.39
C LYS A 32 3.23 -12.90 -3.44
N ALA A 33 2.02 -12.79 -3.95
CA ALA A 33 0.84 -12.44 -3.17
C ALA A 33 -0.16 -13.60 -3.18
N SER A 34 -0.84 -13.76 -2.06
CA SER A 34 -2.06 -14.55 -1.97
C SER A 34 -3.26 -13.68 -2.32
N GLU A 35 -4.41 -14.31 -2.56
CA GLU A 35 -5.66 -13.59 -2.75
C GLU A 35 -6.38 -13.25 -1.42
N ALA A 36 -5.64 -12.92 -0.36
CA ALA A 36 -6.20 -12.43 0.90
C ALA A 36 -6.54 -10.93 0.84
N GLY A 37 -6.39 -10.21 1.95
CA GLY A 37 -6.65 -8.77 2.05
C GLY A 37 -5.74 -7.95 1.13
N PHE A 38 -6.34 -7.14 0.25
CA PHE A 38 -5.64 -6.41 -0.81
C PHE A 38 -4.47 -5.57 -0.30
N GLY A 39 -4.65 -4.81 0.79
CA GLY A 39 -3.62 -3.92 1.32
C GLY A 39 -2.31 -4.65 1.64
N ASN A 40 -2.37 -5.69 2.47
CA ASN A 40 -1.19 -6.43 2.91
C ASN A 40 -0.53 -7.24 1.78
N GLU A 41 -1.34 -7.82 0.91
CA GLU A 41 -0.84 -8.64 -0.20
C GLU A 41 -0.22 -7.78 -1.31
N MET A 42 -0.76 -6.58 -1.56
CA MET A 42 -0.14 -5.63 -2.48
C MET A 42 1.21 -5.13 -1.95
N TYR A 43 1.40 -4.98 -0.63
CA TYR A 43 2.71 -4.66 -0.06
C TYR A 43 3.78 -5.71 -0.34
N LYS A 44 3.44 -7.01 -0.48
CA LYS A 44 4.43 -8.04 -0.87
C LYS A 44 4.96 -7.81 -2.29
N ILE A 45 4.05 -7.47 -3.21
CA ILE A 45 4.40 -7.16 -4.61
C ILE A 45 5.21 -5.86 -4.67
N LEU A 46 4.76 -4.83 -3.96
CA LEU A 46 5.39 -3.52 -3.94
C LEU A 46 6.75 -3.54 -3.25
N THR A 47 6.93 -4.36 -2.21
CA THR A 47 8.23 -4.57 -1.56
C THR A 47 9.20 -5.25 -2.52
N ALA A 48 8.76 -6.26 -3.27
CA ALA A 48 9.57 -6.86 -4.32
C ALA A 48 9.94 -5.87 -5.43
N ALA A 49 9.00 -5.01 -5.85
CA ALA A 49 9.26 -3.96 -6.85
C ALA A 49 10.25 -2.89 -6.34
N ALA A 50 10.12 -2.47 -5.08
CA ALA A 50 11.06 -1.55 -4.46
C ALA A 50 12.46 -2.19 -4.31
N LEU A 51 12.52 -3.46 -3.93
CA LEU A 51 13.78 -4.21 -3.83
C LEU A 51 14.40 -4.45 -5.21
N SER A 52 13.61 -4.64 -6.26
CA SER A 52 14.09 -4.74 -7.64
C SER A 52 14.82 -3.47 -8.05
N VAL A 53 14.25 -2.30 -7.70
CA VAL A 53 14.86 -0.98 -7.89
C VAL A 53 16.16 -0.85 -7.09
N MET A 54 16.17 -1.22 -5.81
CA MET A 54 17.37 -1.14 -4.95
C MET A 54 18.53 -2.00 -5.47
N LEU A 55 18.21 -3.18 -6.01
CA LEU A 55 19.20 -4.18 -6.42
C LEU A 55 19.51 -4.17 -7.92
N ASN A 56 18.88 -3.27 -8.70
CA ASN A 56 18.95 -3.26 -10.17
C ASN A 56 18.62 -4.63 -10.79
N ARG A 57 17.57 -5.27 -10.28
CA ARG A 57 17.06 -6.57 -10.72
C ARG A 57 15.70 -6.43 -11.38
N SER A 58 15.35 -7.36 -12.25
CA SER A 58 14.03 -7.41 -12.87
C SER A 58 12.95 -7.89 -11.88
N LEU A 59 11.74 -7.37 -12.01
CA LEU A 59 10.60 -7.77 -11.18
C LEU A 59 9.92 -9.03 -11.75
N ILE A 60 9.67 -10.01 -10.89
CA ILE A 60 8.77 -11.14 -11.14
C ILE A 60 7.53 -10.97 -10.28
N ILE A 61 6.34 -11.06 -10.89
CA ILE A 61 5.08 -11.17 -10.17
C ILE A 61 4.65 -12.64 -10.20
N GLY A 62 4.60 -13.25 -9.02
CA GLY A 62 4.27 -14.66 -8.85
C GLY A 62 2.81 -14.93 -9.18
N GLN A 63 2.57 -15.80 -10.16
CA GLN A 63 1.23 -16.27 -10.52
C GLN A 63 0.86 -17.52 -9.73
N THR A 64 -0.42 -17.65 -9.38
CA THR A 64 -0.99 -18.88 -8.80
C THR A 64 -1.88 -19.54 -9.84
N ARG A 65 -1.57 -20.78 -10.24
CA ARG A 65 -2.28 -21.52 -11.29
C ARG A 65 -2.40 -20.72 -12.61
N GLY A 66 -1.35 -20.00 -12.97
CA GLY A 66 -1.28 -19.17 -14.19
C GLY A 66 -2.01 -17.82 -14.10
N LEU A 67 -2.64 -17.51 -12.97
CA LEU A 67 -3.35 -16.24 -12.77
C LEU A 67 -2.50 -15.26 -11.97
N TYR A 68 -2.49 -14.00 -12.41
CA TYR A 68 -1.91 -12.90 -11.64
C TYR A 68 -2.75 -12.64 -10.38
N PRO A 69 -2.11 -12.30 -9.25
CA PRO A 69 -2.83 -11.95 -8.03
C PRO A 69 -3.78 -10.80 -8.30
N PHE A 70 -5.07 -10.96 -7.98
CA PHE A 70 -6.12 -9.97 -8.26
C PHE A 70 -6.34 -9.63 -9.74
N GLY A 71 -5.84 -10.44 -10.69
CA GLY A 71 -5.88 -10.13 -12.13
C GLY A 71 -7.28 -9.94 -12.74
N GLN A 72 -8.34 -10.32 -12.01
CA GLN A 72 -9.74 -9.99 -12.37
C GLN A 72 -10.06 -8.49 -12.19
N TYR A 73 -9.38 -7.82 -11.26
CA TYR A 73 -9.68 -6.45 -10.83
C TYR A 73 -8.58 -5.45 -11.19
N ILE A 74 -7.34 -5.91 -11.34
CA ILE A 74 -6.19 -5.08 -11.74
C ILE A 74 -5.52 -5.64 -12.99
N SER A 75 -5.04 -4.73 -13.81
CA SER A 75 -4.21 -5.03 -14.97
C SER A 75 -2.75 -4.67 -14.63
N TYR A 76 -1.87 -5.65 -14.75
CA TYR A 76 -0.43 -5.46 -14.58
C TYR A 76 0.22 -4.99 -15.88
N THR A 77 1.21 -4.11 -15.77
CA THR A 77 2.01 -3.69 -16.93
C THR A 77 2.98 -4.77 -17.38
N ASP A 78 3.50 -4.62 -18.60
CA ASP A 78 4.46 -5.53 -19.24
C ASP A 78 5.90 -5.40 -18.71
N HIS A 79 6.10 -4.56 -17.69
CA HIS A 79 7.38 -4.36 -17.01
C HIS A 79 7.82 -5.55 -16.14
N SER A 80 6.92 -6.48 -15.81
CA SER A 80 7.20 -7.63 -14.97
C SER A 80 7.24 -8.94 -15.75
N PHE A 81 7.95 -9.92 -15.18
CA PHE A 81 7.98 -11.30 -15.63
C PHE A 81 7.03 -12.18 -14.81
N THR A 82 6.73 -13.36 -15.35
CA THR A 82 6.19 -14.47 -14.57
C THR A 82 7.28 -15.52 -14.30
N ILE A 83 7.12 -16.34 -13.26
CA ILE A 83 8.04 -17.47 -13.01
C ILE A 83 8.06 -18.44 -14.19
N GLY A 84 6.91 -18.70 -14.82
CA GLY A 84 6.81 -19.57 -15.99
C GLY A 84 7.62 -19.03 -17.17
N GLU A 85 7.52 -17.73 -17.42
CA GLU A 85 8.28 -17.04 -18.45
C GLU A 85 9.79 -17.11 -18.19
N ILE A 86 10.25 -16.83 -16.97
CA ILE A 86 11.68 -16.93 -16.62
C ILE A 86 12.19 -18.35 -16.82
N LYS A 87 11.46 -19.37 -16.37
CA LYS A 87 11.82 -20.79 -16.61
C LYS A 87 11.93 -21.13 -18.10
N HIS A 88 11.09 -20.54 -18.94
CA HIS A 88 11.16 -20.72 -20.39
C HIS A 88 12.40 -20.03 -20.97
N LEU A 89 12.60 -18.74 -20.67
CA LEU A 89 13.73 -17.95 -21.18
C LEU A 89 15.09 -18.48 -20.69
N TRP A 90 15.16 -19.02 -19.46
CA TRP A 90 16.37 -19.65 -18.92
C TRP A 90 16.82 -20.84 -19.75
N ARG A 91 15.85 -21.69 -20.14
CA ARG A 91 16.09 -22.86 -20.99
C ARG A 91 16.43 -22.44 -22.42
N LYS A 92 15.67 -21.48 -22.98
CA LYS A 92 15.91 -20.95 -24.33
C LYS A 92 17.33 -20.41 -24.50
N ASN A 93 17.83 -19.68 -23.51
CA ASN A 93 19.17 -19.08 -23.53
C ASN A 93 20.28 -20.02 -23.01
N ARG A 94 19.96 -21.27 -22.68
CA ARG A 94 20.91 -22.28 -22.18
C ARG A 94 21.74 -21.80 -20.98
N CYS A 95 21.14 -21.04 -20.07
CA CYS A 95 21.87 -20.39 -18.97
C CYS A 95 22.63 -21.37 -18.06
N ALA A 96 22.04 -22.53 -17.75
CA ALA A 96 22.72 -23.57 -16.97
C ALA A 96 23.85 -24.24 -17.78
N GLN A 97 23.54 -24.70 -19.00
CA GLN A 97 24.45 -25.51 -19.81
C GLN A 97 25.65 -24.72 -20.37
N THR A 98 25.42 -23.49 -20.82
CA THR A 98 26.45 -22.67 -21.49
C THR A 98 27.14 -21.70 -20.55
N TYR A 99 26.42 -21.18 -19.55
CA TYR A 99 26.92 -20.14 -18.65
C TYR A 99 27.07 -20.61 -17.19
N GLY A 100 26.84 -21.89 -16.91
CA GLY A 100 26.99 -22.48 -15.57
C GLY A 100 26.06 -21.86 -14.52
N ARG A 101 24.90 -21.33 -14.95
CA ARG A 101 24.02 -20.53 -14.09
C ARG A 101 22.67 -21.21 -13.88
N ASP A 102 22.57 -21.98 -12.80
CA ASP A 102 21.33 -22.66 -12.42
C ASP A 102 20.24 -21.68 -11.99
N LEU A 103 18.98 -22.02 -12.28
CA LEU A 103 17.83 -21.21 -11.90
C LEU A 103 17.32 -21.58 -10.51
N ASN A 104 17.97 -21.00 -9.49
CA ASN A 104 17.59 -21.20 -8.09
C ASN A 104 16.87 -19.96 -7.52
N VAL A 105 16.05 -20.20 -6.49
CA VAL A 105 15.37 -19.15 -5.73
C VAL A 105 15.97 -19.12 -4.33
N ARG A 106 16.52 -17.98 -3.94
CA ARG A 106 16.89 -17.70 -2.55
C ARG A 106 15.71 -17.05 -1.85
N VAL A 107 15.23 -17.70 -0.80
CA VAL A 107 14.16 -17.17 0.07
C VAL A 107 14.82 -16.54 1.29
N ASP A 108 14.33 -15.36 1.66
CA ASP A 108 14.66 -14.68 2.91
C ASP A 108 13.32 -14.34 3.59
N ASP A 109 13.03 -14.99 4.72
CA ASP A 109 11.72 -14.90 5.36
C ASP A 109 11.73 -13.81 6.44
N PHE A 110 11.13 -12.66 6.13
CA PHE A 110 11.04 -11.56 7.09
C PHE A 110 10.22 -11.91 8.32
N GLU A 111 9.24 -12.81 8.24
CA GLU A 111 8.40 -13.16 9.39
C GLU A 111 9.15 -14.03 10.41
N ASN A 112 10.20 -14.74 9.98
CA ASN A 112 11.05 -15.54 10.84
C ASN A 112 12.44 -14.91 11.04
N PRO A 113 12.71 -14.25 12.19
CA PRO A 113 13.97 -13.56 12.42
C PRO A 113 15.25 -14.40 12.26
N SER A 114 15.18 -15.72 12.47
CA SER A 114 16.32 -16.62 12.26
C SER A 114 16.59 -16.95 10.79
N GLU A 115 15.65 -16.66 9.89
CA GLU A 115 15.71 -17.00 8.46
C GLU A 115 15.85 -15.76 7.56
N THR A 116 16.05 -14.58 8.16
CA THR A 116 16.25 -13.33 7.41
C THR A 116 17.63 -12.73 7.58
N ASN A 117 18.17 -12.21 6.48
CA ASN A 117 19.45 -11.52 6.42
C ASN A 117 19.28 -10.04 6.06
N VAL A 118 18.08 -9.48 6.27
CA VAL A 118 17.75 -8.09 5.90
C VAL A 118 18.64 -7.05 6.58
N LEU A 119 19.13 -7.33 7.80
CA LEU A 119 20.03 -6.43 8.54
C LEU A 119 21.51 -6.72 8.29
N CYS A 120 21.89 -7.98 8.08
CA CYS A 120 23.28 -8.40 8.22
C CYS A 120 24.00 -8.70 6.90
N SER A 121 23.28 -8.84 5.78
CA SER A 121 23.88 -9.21 4.50
C SER A 121 23.82 -8.10 3.47
N ASP A 122 24.77 -8.12 2.53
CA ASP A 122 24.79 -7.29 1.34
C ASP A 122 24.10 -8.03 0.18
N TRP A 123 22.83 -7.71 -0.04
CA TRP A 123 21.98 -8.37 -1.03
C TRP A 123 22.38 -8.01 -2.46
N SER A 124 23.15 -6.92 -2.66
CA SER A 124 23.69 -6.57 -3.97
C SER A 124 24.70 -7.62 -4.48
N ARG A 125 25.36 -8.34 -3.55
CA ARG A 125 26.37 -9.37 -3.85
C ARG A 125 25.82 -10.77 -4.01
N TRP A 126 24.53 -10.99 -3.73
CA TRP A 126 23.91 -12.30 -3.85
C TRP A 126 23.92 -12.76 -5.32
N LYS A 127 24.50 -13.93 -5.60
CA LYS A 127 24.61 -14.45 -6.97
C LYS A 127 23.37 -15.22 -7.42
N ASP A 128 22.46 -15.51 -6.48
CA ASP A 128 21.22 -16.22 -6.74
C ASP A 128 20.40 -15.49 -7.81
N PRO A 129 19.92 -16.20 -8.86
CA PRO A 129 19.17 -15.58 -9.94
C PRO A 129 17.89 -14.92 -9.46
N ILE A 130 17.14 -15.58 -8.57
CA ILE A 130 15.87 -15.07 -8.03
C ILE A 130 16.02 -14.88 -6.53
N ILE A 131 15.67 -13.70 -6.05
CA ILE A 131 15.52 -13.39 -4.62
C ILE A 131 14.04 -13.27 -4.30
N TRP A 132 13.57 -13.91 -3.23
CA TRP A 132 12.23 -13.75 -2.71
C TRP A 132 12.30 -13.29 -1.25
N PHE A 133 11.90 -12.04 -1.00
CA PHE A 133 11.79 -11.49 0.35
C PHE A 133 10.37 -11.70 0.88
N ASP A 134 10.17 -12.83 1.55
CA ASP A 134 8.85 -13.28 2.01
C ASP A 134 8.44 -12.59 3.32
N GLY A 135 7.15 -12.69 3.68
CA GLY A 135 6.65 -12.13 4.95
C GLY A 135 6.50 -10.60 4.99
N THR A 136 6.66 -9.92 3.84
CA THR A 136 6.63 -8.46 3.72
C THR A 136 5.22 -7.89 3.53
N THR A 137 4.36 -8.11 4.54
CA THR A 137 2.93 -7.75 4.50
C THR A 137 2.63 -6.26 4.69
N ASP A 138 3.66 -5.44 4.91
CA ASP A 138 3.56 -3.99 5.08
C ASP A 138 4.92 -3.31 4.79
N VAL A 139 4.96 -1.98 4.89
CA VAL A 139 6.17 -1.17 4.62
C VAL A 139 7.38 -1.53 5.49
N VAL A 140 7.17 -2.10 6.68
CA VAL A 140 8.25 -2.22 7.66
C VAL A 140 9.34 -3.18 7.20
N GLY A 141 8.97 -4.24 6.48
CA GLY A 141 9.94 -5.22 5.97
C GLY A 141 11.07 -4.57 5.18
N ILE A 142 10.75 -3.73 4.20
CA ILE A 142 11.78 -3.06 3.41
C ILE A 142 12.50 -1.93 4.18
N GLN A 143 11.86 -1.33 5.18
CA GLN A 143 12.49 -0.31 6.01
C GLN A 143 13.64 -0.84 6.87
N PHE A 144 13.71 -2.15 7.13
CA PHE A 144 14.85 -2.75 7.84
C PHE A 144 16.16 -2.53 7.09
N PHE A 145 16.15 -2.41 5.76
CA PHE A 145 17.37 -2.10 5.00
C PHE A 145 17.97 -0.72 5.34
N LEU A 146 17.20 0.24 5.89
CA LEU A 146 17.73 1.50 6.40
C LEU A 146 18.65 1.32 7.61
N LYS A 147 18.61 0.15 8.25
CA LYS A 147 19.44 -0.23 9.40
C LYS A 147 20.44 -1.36 9.06
N ASN A 148 20.56 -1.72 7.78
CA ASN A 148 21.50 -2.75 7.36
C ASN A 148 22.95 -2.40 7.75
N VAL A 149 23.75 -3.38 8.14
CA VAL A 149 25.15 -3.17 8.55
C VAL A 149 26.00 -2.67 7.39
N HIS A 150 25.68 -3.07 6.16
CA HIS A 150 26.38 -2.67 4.94
C HIS A 150 25.94 -1.27 4.48
N PRO A 151 26.89 -0.32 4.33
CA PRO A 151 26.59 1.04 3.89
C PRO A 151 25.90 1.13 2.52
N GLU A 152 26.30 0.29 1.57
CA GLU A 152 25.72 0.27 0.21
C GLU A 152 24.22 -0.05 0.23
N MET A 153 23.81 -1.05 1.03
CA MET A 153 22.41 -1.41 1.20
C MET A 153 21.61 -0.30 1.90
N LYS A 154 22.19 0.34 2.92
CA LYS A 154 21.56 1.51 3.57
C LYS A 154 21.35 2.66 2.58
N THR A 155 22.33 2.95 1.73
CA THR A 155 22.25 4.00 0.71
C THR A 155 21.18 3.68 -0.32
N ALA A 156 21.14 2.43 -0.82
CA ALA A 156 20.10 1.99 -1.76
C ALA A 156 18.70 2.13 -1.14
N ALA A 157 18.52 1.71 0.11
CA ALA A 157 17.26 1.86 0.84
C ALA A 157 16.89 3.33 1.06
N SER A 158 17.86 4.17 1.43
CA SER A 158 17.61 5.60 1.69
C SER A 158 17.26 6.37 0.42
N THR A 159 17.78 5.92 -0.74
CA THR A 159 17.44 6.49 -2.05
C THR A 159 15.96 6.34 -2.38
N ILE A 160 15.36 5.19 -2.03
CA ILE A 160 13.95 4.93 -2.33
C ILE A 160 13.01 5.21 -1.16
N LEU A 161 13.47 5.18 0.09
CA LEU A 161 12.63 5.35 1.29
C LEU A 161 12.89 6.66 2.04
N GLY A 162 13.86 7.46 1.60
CA GLY A 162 14.34 8.65 2.29
C GLY A 162 15.29 8.33 3.46
N SER A 163 16.08 9.33 3.85
CA SER A 163 17.05 9.22 4.95
C SER A 163 16.39 9.18 6.32
N LEU A 164 17.04 8.50 7.26
CA LEU A 164 16.66 8.54 8.69
C LEU A 164 16.78 9.97 9.23
N GLY A 165 15.87 10.39 10.12
CA GLY A 165 15.87 11.73 10.73
C GLY A 165 15.21 12.83 9.89
N MET A 166 15.02 12.64 8.58
CA MET A 166 14.33 13.60 7.71
C MET A 166 12.85 13.22 7.53
N LEU A 167 12.05 13.41 8.59
CA LEU A 167 10.64 12.98 8.61
C LEU A 167 9.79 13.68 7.53
N HIS A 168 10.04 14.95 7.23
CA HIS A 168 9.25 15.72 6.26
C HIS A 168 9.60 15.45 4.79
N ALA A 169 10.68 14.70 4.52
CA ALA A 169 11.21 14.48 3.17
C ALA A 169 11.06 13.03 2.69
N ARG A 170 10.14 12.25 3.29
CA ARG A 170 9.91 10.86 2.87
C ARG A 170 9.27 10.82 1.46
N PRO A 171 9.85 10.05 0.52
CA PRO A 171 9.30 9.92 -0.84
C PRO A 171 8.01 9.09 -0.85
N ASN A 172 7.17 9.33 -1.86
CA ASN A 172 5.97 8.53 -2.14
C ASN A 172 6.30 7.27 -2.97
N THR A 173 7.17 6.41 -2.45
CA THR A 173 7.74 5.26 -3.18
C THR A 173 6.66 4.32 -3.68
N PHE A 174 5.73 3.93 -2.81
CA PHE A 174 4.73 2.93 -3.13
C PHE A 174 3.65 3.46 -4.08
N GLY A 175 3.31 4.75 -3.98
CA GLY A 175 2.43 5.41 -4.94
C GLY A 175 3.00 5.37 -6.34
N GLU A 176 4.27 5.78 -6.48
CA GLU A 176 4.98 5.78 -7.75
C GLU A 176 5.19 4.36 -8.31
N LEU A 177 5.47 3.37 -7.46
CA LEU A 177 5.55 1.97 -7.89
C LEU A 177 4.20 1.48 -8.40
N MET A 178 3.11 1.65 -7.63
CA MET A 178 1.76 1.26 -8.05
C MET A 178 1.39 1.87 -9.40
N ARG A 179 1.64 3.18 -9.56
CA ARG A 179 1.36 3.89 -10.81
C ARG A 179 2.05 3.29 -12.04
N VAL A 180 3.22 2.67 -11.86
CA VAL A 180 3.98 2.02 -12.95
C VAL A 180 3.55 0.58 -13.17
N ILE A 181 3.15 -0.15 -12.13
CA ILE A 181 2.96 -1.60 -12.21
C ILE A 181 1.50 -2.05 -12.34
N ILE A 182 0.53 -1.25 -11.88
CA ILE A 182 -0.89 -1.61 -11.89
C ILE A 182 -1.78 -0.51 -12.46
N SER A 183 -2.88 -0.93 -13.05
CA SER A 183 -4.02 -0.11 -13.47
C SER A 183 -5.32 -0.85 -13.15
N PRO A 184 -6.47 -0.16 -13.06
CA PRO A 184 -7.75 -0.86 -12.94
C PRO A 184 -8.00 -1.74 -14.17
N SER A 185 -8.57 -2.94 -13.97
CA SER A 185 -9.08 -3.72 -15.11
C SER A 185 -10.22 -2.98 -15.81
N GLN A 186 -10.53 -3.33 -17.05
CA GLN A 186 -11.59 -2.66 -17.82
C GLN A 186 -12.95 -2.66 -17.10
N VAL A 187 -13.28 -3.74 -16.38
CA VAL A 187 -14.52 -3.86 -15.59
C VAL A 187 -14.50 -2.90 -14.40
N VAL A 188 -13.40 -2.86 -13.67
CA VAL A 188 -13.23 -1.95 -12.52
C VAL A 188 -13.21 -0.49 -12.97
N GLN A 189 -12.57 -0.18 -14.10
CA GLN A 189 -12.53 1.16 -14.66
C GLN A 189 -13.93 1.66 -15.05
N LYS A 190 -14.76 0.82 -15.68
CA LYS A 190 -16.17 1.14 -15.97
C LYS A 190 -16.96 1.44 -14.69
N ALA A 191 -16.79 0.62 -13.66
CA ALA A 191 -17.46 0.83 -12.37
C ALA A 191 -16.99 2.11 -11.66
N VAL A 192 -15.70 2.43 -11.72
CA VAL A 192 -15.15 3.71 -11.21
C VAL A 192 -15.76 4.89 -11.95
N GLN A 193 -15.83 4.84 -13.29
CA GLN A 193 -16.43 5.91 -14.11
C GLN A 193 -17.93 6.09 -13.81
N TRP A 194 -18.65 4.98 -13.60
CA TRP A 194 -20.05 5.02 -13.20
C TRP A 194 -20.23 5.67 -11.82
N ALA A 195 -19.42 5.26 -10.83
CA ALA A 195 -19.48 5.77 -9.46
C ALA A 195 -19.11 7.26 -9.37
N SER A 196 -18.11 7.67 -10.14
CA SER A 196 -17.60 9.04 -10.17
C SER A 196 -18.43 9.99 -11.03
N LYS A 197 -19.37 9.45 -11.83
CA LYS A 197 -20.12 10.19 -12.86
C LYS A 197 -19.20 10.99 -13.80
N GLY A 198 -18.01 10.46 -14.06
CA GLY A 198 -17.00 11.12 -14.90
C GLY A 198 -16.10 12.15 -14.21
N PHE A 199 -16.20 12.31 -12.88
CA PHE A 199 -15.41 13.32 -12.17
C PHE A 199 -14.61 12.78 -10.98
N SER A 200 -13.34 13.16 -10.90
CA SER A 200 -12.50 12.89 -9.73
C SER A 200 -12.99 13.64 -8.48
N PRO A 201 -13.04 12.99 -7.31
CA PRO A 201 -13.36 13.65 -6.07
C PRO A 201 -12.23 14.60 -5.65
N ASP A 202 -12.58 15.69 -4.97
CA ASP A 202 -11.59 16.61 -4.42
C ASP A 202 -10.94 15.98 -3.18
N MET A 203 -11.75 15.27 -2.40
CA MET A 203 -11.34 14.59 -1.17
C MET A 203 -11.94 13.19 -1.06
N VAL A 204 -11.28 12.32 -0.31
CA VAL A 204 -11.80 11.01 0.04
C VAL A 204 -11.84 10.85 1.54
N LEU A 205 -12.92 10.28 2.06
CA LEU A 205 -12.99 9.72 3.40
C LEU A 205 -13.08 8.19 3.31
N HIS A 206 -12.00 7.51 3.72
CA HIS A 206 -11.98 6.07 3.92
C HIS A 206 -12.17 5.74 5.40
N MET A 207 -13.20 4.96 5.73
CA MET A 207 -13.48 4.52 7.09
C MET A 207 -13.55 3.00 7.25
N ARG A 208 -12.64 2.47 8.07
CA ARG A 208 -12.65 1.06 8.48
C ARG A 208 -13.47 0.93 9.77
N MET A 209 -14.73 0.54 9.65
CA MET A 209 -15.63 0.46 10.79
C MET A 209 -15.60 -0.92 11.44
N MET A 210 -15.36 -1.98 10.65
CA MET A 210 -15.59 -3.37 11.04
C MET A 210 -17.06 -3.61 11.43
N ALA A 211 -17.62 -4.75 11.01
CA ALA A 211 -19.04 -5.04 11.20
C ALA A 211 -19.50 -4.80 12.66
N ASN A 212 -20.68 -4.20 12.82
CA ASN A 212 -21.40 -3.96 14.08
C ASN A 212 -20.94 -2.78 14.96
N SER A 213 -20.10 -1.85 14.49
CA SER A 213 -19.83 -0.60 15.22
C SER A 213 -20.41 0.63 14.52
N ARG A 214 -21.23 1.42 15.24
CA ARG A 214 -21.67 2.78 14.85
C ARG A 214 -21.16 3.81 15.87
N PRO A 215 -19.83 4.03 15.97
CA PRO A 215 -19.27 4.90 16.96
C PRO A 215 -19.50 6.35 16.53
N VAL A 216 -20.47 7.01 17.15
CA VAL A 216 -20.79 8.43 16.95
C VAL A 216 -19.52 9.29 17.04
N ARG A 217 -18.64 9.00 18.00
CA ARG A 217 -17.35 9.70 18.17
C ARG A 217 -16.44 9.61 16.94
N ALA A 218 -16.39 8.46 16.27
CA ALA A 218 -15.59 8.29 15.05
C ALA A 218 -16.18 9.09 13.88
N ARG A 219 -17.51 9.16 13.80
CA ARG A 219 -18.23 9.97 12.79
C ARG A 219 -17.95 11.46 12.98
N THR A 220 -18.17 11.97 14.18
CA THR A 220 -17.91 13.38 14.51
C THR A 220 -16.47 13.78 14.23
N ALA A 221 -15.50 12.92 14.60
CA ALA A 221 -14.10 13.16 14.29
C ALA A 221 -13.83 13.18 12.78
N ALA A 222 -14.50 12.34 11.99
CA ALA A 222 -14.32 12.27 10.55
C ALA A 222 -14.89 13.50 9.84
N VAL A 223 -16.11 13.93 10.20
CA VAL A 223 -16.75 15.15 9.68
C VAL A 223 -15.90 16.38 9.97
N SER A 224 -15.45 16.55 11.21
CA SER A 224 -14.55 17.64 11.60
C SER A 224 -13.23 17.62 10.80
N CYS A 225 -12.68 16.43 10.55
CA CYS A 225 -11.46 16.30 9.76
C CYS A 225 -11.66 16.66 8.28
N ILE A 226 -12.83 16.36 7.69
CA ILE A 226 -13.18 16.83 6.33
C ILE A 226 -13.25 18.36 6.30
N GLN A 227 -13.94 18.98 7.25
CA GLN A 227 -14.04 20.44 7.32
C GLN A 227 -12.66 21.10 7.44
N LYS A 228 -11.77 20.54 8.27
CA LYS A 228 -10.38 20.98 8.37
C LYS A 228 -9.62 20.77 7.05
N ALA A 229 -9.83 19.66 6.36
CA ALA A 229 -9.21 19.39 5.07
C ALA A 229 -9.64 20.43 4.01
N ILE A 230 -10.93 20.81 3.99
CA ILE A 230 -11.47 21.86 3.10
C ILE A 230 -10.76 23.18 3.36
N GLN A 231 -10.62 23.57 4.63
CA GLN A 231 -9.89 24.77 5.03
C GLN A 231 -8.43 24.74 4.57
N ILE A 232 -7.72 23.62 4.77
CA ILE A 232 -6.32 23.46 4.36
C ILE A 232 -6.15 23.54 2.84
N SER A 233 -7.10 22.99 2.10
CA SER A 233 -7.00 22.87 0.64
C SER A 233 -7.35 24.17 -0.11
N GLY A 234 -7.98 25.14 0.57
CA GLY A 234 -8.38 26.41 -0.04
C GLY A 234 -9.36 26.25 -1.22
N LEU A 235 -10.13 25.16 -1.23
CA LEU A 235 -11.07 24.86 -2.32
C LEU A 235 -12.18 25.93 -2.38
N LYS A 236 -12.48 26.39 -3.59
CA LYS A 236 -13.59 27.32 -3.86
C LYS A 236 -14.82 26.53 -4.33
N GLY A 237 -15.99 26.89 -3.81
CA GLY A 237 -17.25 26.21 -4.14
C GLY A 237 -17.49 24.96 -3.29
N THR A 238 -18.50 24.18 -3.65
CA THR A 238 -18.89 22.96 -2.94
C THR A 238 -17.91 21.83 -3.29
N PRO A 239 -17.11 21.32 -2.34
CA PRO A 239 -16.15 20.26 -2.60
C PRO A 239 -16.85 18.92 -2.81
N ARG A 240 -16.24 18.05 -3.60
CA ARG A 240 -16.71 16.67 -3.81
C ARG A 240 -15.95 15.71 -2.92
N VAL A 241 -16.69 14.96 -2.10
CA VAL A 241 -16.15 13.99 -1.16
C VAL A 241 -16.58 12.59 -1.58
N ALA A 242 -15.61 11.73 -1.89
CA ALA A 242 -15.85 10.30 -2.07
C ALA A 242 -15.81 9.58 -0.72
N LEU A 243 -16.84 8.81 -0.41
CA LEU A 243 -17.00 8.11 0.86
C LEU A 243 -16.85 6.60 0.67
N ILE A 244 -15.92 5.99 1.40
CA ILE A 244 -15.54 4.59 1.26
C ILE A 244 -15.56 3.93 2.63
N SER A 245 -16.25 2.80 2.75
CA SER A 245 -16.26 2.04 3.98
C SER A 245 -16.58 0.57 3.72
N ASP A 246 -16.03 -0.29 4.56
CA ASP A 246 -16.40 -1.71 4.64
C ASP A 246 -17.80 -1.94 5.23
N THR A 247 -18.47 -0.87 5.70
CA THR A 247 -19.80 -0.92 6.30
C THR A 247 -20.79 -0.06 5.50
N PRO A 248 -21.62 -0.65 4.61
CA PRO A 248 -22.52 0.13 3.75
C PRO A 248 -23.57 0.97 4.49
N SER A 249 -24.04 0.53 5.65
CA SER A 249 -24.99 1.31 6.47
C SER A 249 -24.37 2.61 6.98
N PHE A 250 -23.08 2.57 7.31
CA PHE A 250 -22.30 3.74 7.75
C PHE A 250 -22.18 4.79 6.63
N VAL A 251 -21.99 4.33 5.39
CA VAL A 251 -21.92 5.22 4.21
C VAL A 251 -23.19 6.07 4.08
N LYS A 252 -24.37 5.47 4.30
CA LYS A 252 -25.65 6.19 4.21
C LYS A 252 -25.80 7.27 5.28
N GLU A 253 -25.41 6.96 6.52
CA GLU A 253 -25.50 7.92 7.63
C GLU A 253 -24.53 9.09 7.44
N MET A 254 -23.26 8.80 7.15
CA MET A 254 -22.24 9.82 6.90
C MET A 254 -22.56 10.69 5.67
N LYS A 255 -23.20 10.11 4.65
CA LYS A 255 -23.65 10.89 3.48
C LYS A 255 -24.56 12.03 3.90
N GLN A 256 -25.50 11.81 4.81
CA GLN A 256 -26.43 12.85 5.26
C GLN A 256 -25.69 14.01 5.91
N GLU A 257 -24.77 13.73 6.83
CA GLU A 257 -23.97 14.75 7.53
C GLU A 257 -23.04 15.53 6.59
N ILE A 258 -22.37 14.86 5.66
CA ILE A 258 -21.42 15.51 4.75
C ILE A 258 -22.15 16.33 3.67
N SER A 259 -23.37 15.90 3.29
CA SER A 259 -24.17 16.60 2.26
C SER A 259 -24.57 18.03 2.66
N GLU A 260 -24.45 18.38 3.94
CA GLU A 260 -24.68 19.75 4.43
C GLU A 260 -23.65 20.75 3.88
N PHE A 261 -22.45 20.31 3.50
CA PHE A 261 -21.36 21.20 3.08
C PHE A 261 -20.52 20.69 1.90
N ALA A 262 -20.82 19.49 1.37
CA ALA A 262 -20.07 18.89 0.26
C ALA A 262 -20.97 17.98 -0.60
N GLU A 263 -20.63 17.82 -1.87
CA GLU A 263 -21.27 16.80 -2.72
C GLU A 263 -20.66 15.43 -2.42
N VAL A 264 -21.48 14.44 -2.08
CA VAL A 264 -21.02 13.10 -1.70
C VAL A 264 -21.18 12.10 -2.84
N THR A 265 -20.08 11.42 -3.16
CA THR A 265 -20.07 10.26 -4.07
C THR A 265 -19.65 9.00 -3.32
N TYR A 266 -20.19 7.84 -3.70
CA TYR A 266 -19.78 6.54 -3.17
C TYR A 266 -20.18 5.45 -4.16
N PHE A 267 -19.50 4.30 -4.12
CA PHE A 267 -19.87 3.18 -4.96
C PHE A 267 -21.02 2.38 -4.34
N ASP A 268 -22.20 2.46 -4.96
CA ASP A 268 -23.32 1.57 -4.63
C ASP A 268 -23.31 0.35 -5.55
N TYR A 269 -22.66 -0.73 -5.10
CA TYR A 269 -22.59 -1.98 -5.85
C TYR A 269 -23.97 -2.50 -6.28
N LYS A 270 -25.00 -2.38 -5.43
CA LYS A 270 -26.33 -2.92 -5.76
C LYS A 270 -26.97 -2.14 -6.89
N SER A 271 -26.82 -0.81 -6.88
CA SER A 271 -27.33 0.05 -7.94
C SER A 271 -26.53 -0.12 -9.23
N PHE A 272 -25.21 -0.30 -9.14
CA PHE A 272 -24.36 -0.63 -10.29
C PHE A 272 -24.77 -1.96 -10.93
N ALA A 273 -24.86 -3.04 -10.14
CA ALA A 273 -25.21 -4.36 -10.65
C ALA A 273 -26.57 -4.37 -11.39
N LYS A 274 -27.57 -3.64 -10.84
CA LYS A 274 -28.87 -3.44 -11.49
C LYS A 274 -28.80 -2.64 -12.79
N SER A 275 -27.89 -1.67 -12.88
CA SER A 275 -27.77 -0.80 -14.06
C SER A 275 -27.18 -1.52 -15.28
N PHE A 276 -26.53 -2.68 -15.06
CA PHE A 276 -25.81 -3.44 -16.08
C PHE A 276 -26.28 -4.89 -16.19
N ASP A 277 -27.45 -5.22 -15.61
CA ASP A 277 -28.02 -6.58 -15.58
C ASP A 277 -27.01 -7.66 -15.18
N LEU A 278 -26.10 -7.30 -14.26
CA LEU A 278 -25.09 -8.23 -13.76
C LEU A 278 -25.79 -9.16 -12.77
N GLU A 279 -26.17 -10.36 -13.23
CA GLU A 279 -26.67 -11.41 -12.36
C GLU A 279 -25.66 -11.68 -11.22
N MET A 280 -26.16 -11.76 -9.99
CA MET A 280 -25.38 -12.23 -8.85
C MET A 280 -25.12 -13.73 -8.98
N ASN A 281 -24.26 -14.11 -9.93
CA ASN A 281 -23.87 -15.50 -10.10
C ASN A 281 -23.17 -15.99 -8.82
N GLY A 282 -23.62 -17.14 -8.32
CA GLY A 282 -23.34 -17.67 -6.97
C GLY A 282 -21.86 -17.92 -6.63
N THR A 283 -20.93 -17.67 -7.55
CA THR A 283 -19.48 -17.64 -7.32
C THR A 283 -18.99 -16.35 -6.66
N ASP A 284 -19.78 -15.27 -6.68
CA ASP A 284 -19.54 -13.99 -5.98
C ASP A 284 -20.25 -13.89 -4.63
N LYS A 285 -20.70 -15.03 -4.06
CA LYS A 285 -21.14 -15.04 -2.67
C LYS A 285 -19.99 -14.54 -1.79
N PRO A 286 -20.23 -13.59 -0.86
CA PRO A 286 -19.23 -13.21 0.12
C PRO A 286 -18.78 -14.49 0.80
N LEU A 287 -17.54 -14.92 0.58
CA LEU A 287 -16.96 -15.98 1.37
C LEU A 287 -17.04 -15.48 2.81
N GLU A 288 -17.93 -16.06 3.61
CA GLU A 288 -18.29 -15.58 4.95
C GLU A 288 -17.02 -15.29 5.78
N PHE A 289 -16.00 -16.13 5.60
CA PHE A 289 -14.71 -16.01 6.28
C PHE A 289 -13.87 -14.77 5.91
N ARG A 290 -14.06 -14.19 4.72
CA ARG A 290 -13.29 -13.02 4.23
C ARG A 290 -14.10 -11.72 4.15
N SER A 291 -15.37 -11.74 4.53
CA SER A 291 -16.17 -10.52 4.76
C SER A 291 -15.49 -9.54 5.73
N ARG A 292 -14.65 -10.06 6.65
CA ARG A 292 -13.83 -9.26 7.56
C ARG A 292 -12.77 -8.41 6.86
N ASP A 293 -12.36 -8.74 5.64
CA ASP A 293 -11.30 -8.04 4.92
C ASP A 293 -11.86 -6.90 4.05
N TRP A 294 -12.98 -7.12 3.35
CA TRP A 294 -13.55 -6.16 2.38
C TRP A 294 -15.02 -5.78 2.65
N GLY A 295 -15.63 -6.26 3.73
CA GLY A 295 -17.02 -5.97 4.08
C GLY A 295 -18.01 -6.96 3.47
N SER A 296 -19.30 -6.60 3.53
CA SER A 296 -20.41 -7.43 3.03
C SER A 296 -20.66 -7.31 1.52
N ALA A 297 -20.00 -6.35 0.85
CA ALA A 297 -20.05 -6.23 -0.59
C ALA A 297 -19.15 -7.28 -1.28
N PRO A 298 -19.42 -7.64 -2.54
CA PRO A 298 -18.52 -8.48 -3.31
C PRO A 298 -17.14 -7.85 -3.41
N ARG A 299 -16.12 -8.71 -3.54
CA ARG A 299 -14.72 -8.30 -3.50
C ARG A 299 -14.37 -7.22 -4.55
N CYS A 300 -15.02 -7.26 -5.72
CA CYS A 300 -14.85 -6.26 -6.76
C CYS A 300 -15.11 -4.83 -6.26
N ALA A 301 -16.05 -4.65 -5.32
CA ALA A 301 -16.39 -3.34 -4.76
C ALA A 301 -15.20 -2.70 -4.05
N ALA A 302 -14.38 -3.49 -3.35
CA ALA A 302 -13.16 -2.97 -2.74
C ALA A 302 -12.18 -2.45 -3.79
N PHE A 303 -12.07 -3.06 -4.96
CA PHE A 303 -11.20 -2.53 -6.02
C PHE A 303 -11.77 -1.28 -6.68
N VAL A 304 -13.09 -1.21 -6.87
CA VAL A 304 -13.75 0.00 -7.35
C VAL A 304 -13.54 1.16 -6.37
N ASP A 305 -13.77 0.90 -5.08
CA ASP A 305 -13.49 1.86 -4.01
C ASP A 305 -12.02 2.28 -4.02
N PHE A 306 -11.07 1.35 -4.13
CA PHE A 306 -9.64 1.65 -4.16
C PHE A 306 -9.30 2.65 -5.27
N PHE A 307 -9.70 2.37 -6.53
CA PHE A 307 -9.37 3.24 -7.65
C PHE A 307 -10.18 4.54 -7.68
N LEU A 308 -11.43 4.53 -7.22
CA LEU A 308 -12.21 5.75 -7.01
C LEU A 308 -11.49 6.65 -5.97
N ALA A 309 -11.05 6.06 -4.86
CA ALA A 309 -10.31 6.76 -3.82
C ALA A 309 -8.99 7.33 -4.33
N SER A 310 -8.25 6.52 -5.08
CA SER A 310 -6.94 6.88 -5.64
C SER A 310 -7.03 7.91 -6.77
N SER A 311 -8.23 8.38 -7.12
CA SER A 311 -8.44 9.52 -8.01
C SER A 311 -8.63 10.85 -7.27
N ALA A 312 -8.54 10.87 -5.94
CA ALA A 312 -8.64 12.10 -5.14
C ALA A 312 -7.61 13.15 -5.58
N ARG A 313 -8.08 14.39 -5.74
CA ARG A 313 -7.23 15.50 -6.20
C ARG A 313 -6.38 16.12 -5.11
N HIS A 314 -6.91 16.27 -3.90
CA HIS A 314 -6.26 17.09 -2.87
C HIS A 314 -5.93 16.30 -1.60
N THR A 315 -6.90 15.53 -1.11
CA THR A 315 -6.78 14.95 0.23
C THR A 315 -7.40 13.57 0.33
N VAL A 316 -6.71 12.67 1.01
CA VAL A 316 -7.31 11.43 1.52
C VAL A 316 -7.35 11.51 3.04
N ILE A 317 -8.49 11.16 3.61
CA ILE A 317 -8.73 11.09 5.05
C ILE A 317 -8.98 9.64 5.40
N THR A 318 -8.25 9.13 6.39
CA THR A 318 -8.51 7.81 6.98
C THR A 318 -9.11 7.98 8.37
N GLY A 319 -10.20 7.28 8.63
CA GLY A 319 -10.82 7.20 9.95
C GLY A 319 -11.14 5.75 10.29
N ALA A 320 -11.37 5.48 11.57
CA ALA A 320 -11.84 4.18 12.02
C ALA A 320 -12.36 4.25 13.44
N HIS A 321 -13.06 3.19 13.86
CA HIS A 321 -13.37 2.97 15.26
C HIS A 321 -12.17 2.46 16.07
N ARG A 322 -11.33 1.59 15.47
CA ARG A 322 -10.22 0.93 16.18
C ARG A 322 -8.87 1.01 15.48
N ARG A 323 -8.84 1.15 14.15
CA ARG A 323 -7.60 1.03 13.34
C ARG A 323 -7.51 2.14 12.30
N VAL A 324 -6.76 3.19 12.61
CA VAL A 324 -6.57 4.36 11.73
C VAL A 324 -5.29 4.18 10.90
N GLY A 325 -5.29 4.62 9.65
CA GLY A 325 -4.12 4.45 8.77
C GLY A 325 -3.86 2.98 8.44
N THR A 326 -4.90 2.28 7.97
CA THR A 326 -4.79 0.90 7.47
C THR A 326 -3.84 0.81 6.28
N THR A 327 -3.28 -0.38 6.03
CA THR A 327 -2.46 -0.65 4.84
C THR A 327 -3.20 -0.26 3.56
N TYR A 328 -4.50 -0.56 3.50
CA TYR A 328 -5.38 -0.18 2.40
C TYR A 328 -5.51 1.34 2.22
N ALA A 329 -5.81 2.08 3.28
CA ALA A 329 -5.90 3.55 3.23
C ALA A 329 -4.57 4.20 2.85
N GLN A 330 -3.45 3.60 3.28
CA GLN A 330 -2.13 4.09 2.92
C GLN A 330 -1.82 3.91 1.44
N LEU A 331 -2.15 2.76 0.86
CA LEU A 331 -2.00 2.56 -0.58
C LEU A 331 -2.92 3.49 -1.39
N ILE A 332 -4.14 3.76 -0.91
CA ILE A 332 -5.03 4.75 -1.52
C ILE A 332 -4.35 6.11 -1.61
N ALA A 333 -3.88 6.62 -0.47
CA ALA A 333 -3.29 7.94 -0.35
C ALA A 333 -2.01 8.05 -1.18
N ALA A 334 -1.17 7.01 -1.14
CA ALA A 334 0.06 6.94 -1.92
C ALA A 334 -0.23 6.98 -3.43
N LEU A 335 -1.17 6.19 -3.93
CA LEU A 335 -1.52 6.18 -5.35
C LEU A 335 -2.21 7.49 -5.77
N ALA A 336 -3.09 8.07 -4.94
CA ALA A 336 -3.71 9.36 -5.20
C ALA A 336 -2.67 10.48 -5.37
N ALA A 337 -1.71 10.56 -4.45
CA ALA A 337 -0.62 11.53 -4.53
C ALA A 337 0.22 11.35 -5.81
N ALA A 338 0.49 10.11 -6.22
CA ALA A 338 1.26 9.81 -7.44
C ALA A 338 0.48 10.17 -8.71
N ASN A 339 -0.84 9.92 -8.74
CA ASN A 339 -1.70 10.28 -9.87
C ASN A 339 -1.81 11.80 -10.04
N ARG A 340 -1.90 12.55 -8.93
CA ARG A 340 -1.97 14.02 -8.97
C ARG A 340 -0.72 14.63 -9.60
N HIS A 341 0.47 14.14 -9.23
CA HIS A 341 1.73 14.73 -9.69
C HIS A 341 1.87 14.78 -11.23
N VAL A 342 1.21 13.86 -11.96
CA VAL A 342 1.19 13.85 -13.43
C VAL A 342 0.29 14.96 -14.00
N HIS A 343 -0.86 15.20 -13.38
CA HIS A 343 -1.85 16.17 -13.87
C HIS A 343 -1.57 17.60 -13.39
N GLU A 344 -0.98 17.76 -12.21
CA GLU A 344 -0.63 19.04 -11.60
C GLU A 344 0.80 18.96 -11.00
N PRO A 345 1.85 19.18 -11.82
CA PRO A 345 3.23 19.25 -11.32
C PRO A 345 3.49 20.45 -10.40
N SER A 346 2.53 21.38 -10.29
CA SER A 346 2.64 22.75 -9.77
C SER A 346 2.81 22.87 -8.23
N GLY A 347 3.20 21.80 -7.54
CA GLY A 347 3.66 21.90 -6.15
C GLY A 347 2.58 22.13 -5.09
N ALA A 348 1.29 22.03 -5.42
CA ALA A 348 0.24 21.99 -4.41
C ALA A 348 0.31 20.65 -3.64
N ASN A 349 0.65 20.70 -2.35
CA ASN A 349 0.86 19.50 -1.54
C ASN A 349 -0.44 18.69 -1.43
N PHE A 350 -0.42 17.46 -1.95
CA PHE A 350 -1.42 16.45 -1.61
C PHE A 350 -1.30 16.13 -0.12
N THR A 351 -2.42 16.02 0.59
CA THR A 351 -2.41 15.73 2.02
C THR A 351 -3.06 14.38 2.34
N PHE A 352 -2.44 13.65 3.25
CA PHE A 352 -3.04 12.46 3.84
C PHE A 352 -3.29 12.73 5.31
N LEU A 353 -4.54 12.61 5.75
CA LEU A 353 -4.98 12.97 7.08
C LEU A 353 -5.57 11.76 7.80
N SER A 354 -5.36 11.70 9.11
CA SER A 354 -5.96 10.70 9.98
C SER A 354 -6.90 11.35 10.97
N SER A 355 -8.15 10.91 10.93
CA SER A 355 -9.18 11.27 11.88
C SER A 355 -9.15 10.31 13.06
N ILE A 356 -8.91 10.86 14.26
CA ILE A 356 -8.73 10.10 15.50
C ILE A 356 -9.72 10.64 16.53
N HIS A 357 -10.60 9.78 17.02
CA HIS A 357 -11.59 10.15 18.02
C HIS A 357 -11.05 10.02 19.45
N SER A 358 -11.69 10.67 20.42
CA SER A 358 -11.23 10.77 21.81
C SER A 358 -10.72 9.47 22.44
N ASN A 359 -11.45 8.34 22.34
CA ASN A 359 -10.96 7.09 22.93
C ASN A 359 -9.61 6.65 22.35
N LEU A 360 -9.40 6.75 21.03
CA LEU A 360 -8.11 6.38 20.44
C LEU A 360 -7.00 7.37 20.81
N LEU A 361 -7.37 8.62 21.15
CA LEU A 361 -6.41 9.60 21.67
C LEU A 361 -5.99 9.29 23.10
N VAL A 362 -6.93 8.84 23.94
CA VAL A 362 -6.71 8.53 25.36
C VAL A 362 -6.10 7.15 25.57
N ASP A 363 -6.71 6.12 24.98
CA ASP A 363 -6.34 4.71 25.14
C ASP A 363 -5.13 4.33 24.27
N GLY A 364 -4.75 5.22 23.34
CA GLY A 364 -3.74 4.99 22.33
C GLY A 364 -4.17 3.93 21.30
N LEU A 365 -3.23 3.56 20.44
CA LEU A 365 -3.46 2.64 19.33
C LEU A 365 -2.97 1.22 19.61
N SER A 366 -2.94 0.84 20.89
CA SER A 366 -2.49 -0.45 21.41
C SER A 366 -3.25 -1.66 20.80
N THR A 367 -4.48 -1.45 20.32
CA THR A 367 -5.32 -2.47 19.69
C THR A 367 -5.09 -2.64 18.17
N GLN A 368 -4.22 -1.82 17.56
CA GLN A 368 -3.86 -1.98 16.15
C GLN A 368 -2.95 -3.19 15.96
N ALA A 369 -3.51 -4.28 15.41
CA ALA A 369 -2.75 -5.45 15.04
C ALA A 369 -2.07 -5.23 13.68
N GLY A 370 -0.74 -5.19 13.64
CA GLY A 370 0.06 -5.09 12.42
C GLY A 370 1.19 -4.06 12.54
N TRP A 371 2.32 -4.33 11.88
CA TRP A 371 3.55 -3.53 12.05
C TRP A 371 3.56 -2.25 11.20
N GLY A 372 2.93 -2.25 10.03
CA GLY A 372 2.98 -1.13 9.09
C GLY A 372 1.74 -0.25 9.04
N HIS A 373 0.90 -0.28 10.07
CA HIS A 373 -0.09 0.77 10.25
C HIS A 373 0.61 2.10 10.55
N ALA A 374 0.17 3.18 9.90
CA ALA A 374 0.82 4.49 10.00
C ALA A 374 1.02 4.97 11.45
N TRP A 375 0.04 4.64 12.29
CA TRP A 375 -0.02 5.10 13.66
C TRP A 375 0.21 4.02 14.73
N SER A 376 0.40 2.74 14.37
CA SER A 376 0.60 1.68 15.39
C SER A 376 1.83 1.91 16.28
N ARG A 377 2.76 2.75 15.80
CA ARG A 377 3.99 3.12 16.49
C ARG A 377 3.82 4.23 17.53
N TYR A 378 2.63 4.82 17.60
CA TYR A 378 2.24 5.79 18.61
C TYR A 378 1.21 5.14 19.54
N ALA A 379 1.64 4.10 20.24
CA ALA A 379 0.76 3.30 21.09
C ALA A 379 0.40 3.98 22.42
N GLY A 380 1.05 5.09 22.76
CA GLY A 380 0.70 5.94 23.91
C GLY A 380 -0.38 6.98 23.58
N PRO A 381 -0.76 7.82 24.56
CA PRO A 381 -1.70 8.91 24.34
C PRO A 381 -1.23 9.82 23.19
N LEU A 382 -2.11 10.05 22.23
CA LEU A 382 -1.82 10.86 21.04
C LEU A 382 -2.10 12.35 21.23
N SER A 383 -2.71 12.70 22.36
CA SER A 383 -3.19 14.05 22.64
C SER A 383 -2.78 14.57 24.01
N CYS A 384 -2.77 15.90 24.12
CA CYS A 384 -2.86 16.57 25.41
C CYS A 384 -4.17 16.20 26.13
N PRO A 385 -4.23 16.32 27.48
CA PRO A 385 -5.45 16.05 28.23
C PRO A 385 -6.66 16.84 27.68
N ARG A 386 -7.81 16.17 27.52
CA ARG A 386 -9.13 16.72 27.12
C ARG A 386 -9.36 17.04 25.63
N GLN A 387 -8.48 16.63 24.72
CA GLN A 387 -8.75 16.78 23.28
C GLN A 387 -9.89 15.85 22.81
N ALA A 388 -10.94 16.41 22.22
CA ALA A 388 -12.14 15.64 21.81
C ALA A 388 -11.92 14.78 20.55
N HIS A 389 -11.16 15.28 19.58
CA HIS A 389 -10.77 14.57 18.36
C HIS A 389 -9.53 15.24 17.74
N GLN A 390 -8.84 14.52 16.87
CA GLN A 390 -7.66 15.00 16.15
C GLN A 390 -7.79 14.70 14.66
N CYS A 391 -7.42 15.67 13.84
CA CYS A 391 -7.21 15.50 12.41
C CYS A 391 -5.73 15.75 12.14
N ALA A 392 -4.97 14.66 12.05
CA ALA A 392 -3.52 14.64 12.07
C ALA A 392 -2.94 14.43 10.66
N LEU A 393 -1.92 15.21 10.30
CA LEU A 393 -1.14 14.95 9.09
C LEU A 393 -0.46 13.59 9.20
N THR A 394 -0.62 12.77 8.17
CA THR A 394 -0.15 11.40 8.11
C THR A 394 0.78 11.25 6.91
N PRO A 395 1.96 10.63 7.08
CA PRO A 395 2.88 10.44 5.96
C PRO A 395 2.35 9.36 5.01
N LEU A 396 2.56 9.58 3.71
CA LEU A 396 2.25 8.60 2.64
C LEU A 396 3.10 7.32 2.79
N LEU A 397 4.36 7.50 3.21
CA LEU A 397 5.26 6.42 3.61
C LEU A 397 5.36 6.43 5.15
N PRO A 398 4.74 5.48 5.86
CA PRO A 398 4.81 5.41 7.31
C PRO A 398 6.25 5.43 7.81
N HIS A 399 6.47 6.14 8.90
CA HIS A 399 7.75 6.10 9.60
C HIS A 399 7.83 4.87 10.50
N ALA A 400 8.99 4.24 10.55
CA ALA A 400 9.36 3.32 11.61
C ALA A 400 9.62 4.06 12.93
N TRP A 401 9.55 3.35 14.06
CA TRP A 401 9.78 3.95 15.37
C TRP A 401 11.25 4.43 15.53
N TRP A 402 12.21 3.81 14.84
CA TRP A 402 13.63 4.21 14.86
C TRP A 402 13.98 5.39 13.92
N ASP A 403 12.99 6.01 13.27
CA ASP A 403 13.21 7.08 12.29
C ASP A 403 13.37 8.48 12.93
N GLY A 404 13.02 8.65 14.21
CA GLY A 404 13.12 9.94 14.89
C GLY A 404 13.12 9.81 16.42
N ARG A 405 13.60 10.86 17.10
CA ARG A 405 13.84 10.84 18.57
C ARG A 405 12.58 10.70 19.43
N TRP A 406 11.40 11.05 18.90
CA TRP A 406 10.14 11.15 19.64
C TRP A 406 9.26 9.88 19.56
N ARG A 407 9.86 8.71 19.34
CA ARG A 407 9.13 7.47 19.04
C ARG A 407 9.68 6.32 19.88
N SER A 408 8.96 5.95 20.93
CA SER A 408 9.30 4.79 21.75
C SER A 408 8.71 3.52 21.13
N PRO A 409 9.49 2.43 20.99
CA PRO A 409 8.95 1.16 20.52
C PRO A 409 7.89 0.63 21.49
N THR A 410 6.86 -0.03 20.97
CA THR A 410 5.94 -0.79 21.84
C THR A 410 6.65 -2.01 22.41
N ALA A 411 6.16 -2.60 23.50
CA ALA A 411 6.72 -3.85 24.04
C ALA A 411 6.75 -4.99 23.00
N ARG A 412 5.76 -5.01 22.09
CA ARG A 412 5.73 -5.95 20.95
C ARG A 412 6.89 -5.68 19.99
N ASP A 413 7.22 -4.42 19.77
CA ASP A 413 8.28 -4.02 18.84
C ASP A 413 9.64 -4.38 19.39
N VAL A 414 9.88 -4.07 20.68
CA VAL A 414 11.10 -4.46 21.40
C VAL A 414 11.33 -5.97 21.28
N ARG A 415 10.33 -6.79 21.65
CA ARG A 415 10.46 -8.26 21.56
C ARG A 415 10.80 -8.74 20.16
N ARG A 416 10.15 -8.16 19.14
CA ARG A 416 10.38 -8.57 17.76
C ARG A 416 11.78 -8.18 17.27
N LEU A 417 12.28 -6.99 17.62
CA LEU A 417 13.64 -6.53 17.30
C LEU A 417 14.74 -7.36 17.96
N LEU A 418 14.53 -7.72 19.23
CA LEU A 418 15.41 -8.67 19.93
C LEU A 418 15.49 -9.99 19.15
N GLY A 419 14.38 -10.44 18.57
CA GLY A 419 14.36 -11.58 17.65
C GLY A 419 15.28 -11.42 16.43
N TYR A 420 15.41 -10.21 15.88
CA TYR A 420 16.36 -9.90 14.79
C TYR A 420 17.77 -9.57 15.29
N GLY A 421 18.09 -9.81 16.57
CA GLY A 421 19.41 -9.54 17.15
C GLY A 421 19.71 -8.06 17.37
N VAL A 422 18.69 -7.19 17.40
CA VAL A 422 18.86 -5.76 17.66
C VAL A 422 18.76 -5.48 19.16
N SER A 423 19.87 -5.04 19.76
CA SER A 423 19.90 -4.51 21.12
C SER A 423 19.52 -3.04 21.13
N LEU A 424 18.58 -2.66 22.00
CA LEU A 424 18.24 -1.26 22.25
C LEU A 424 19.12 -0.74 23.39
N SER A 425 19.86 0.34 23.16
CA SER A 425 20.55 1.06 24.24
C SER A 425 19.48 1.75 25.10
N ASP A 426 19.35 1.28 26.33
CA ASP A 426 18.43 1.71 27.40
C ASP A 426 16.96 1.27 27.25
N THR A 427 16.68 0.06 27.75
CA THR A 427 15.54 -0.20 28.64
C THR A 427 15.96 0.00 30.08
#